data_AF-A0AAQ2DC53-F1
#
_entry.id   AF-A0AAQ2DC53-F1
#
_cell.length_a   1.000
_cell.length_b   1.000
_cell.length_c   1.000
_cell.angle_alpha   90.00
_cell.angle_beta   90.00
_cell.angle_gamma   90.00
#
_symmetry.space_group_name_H-M   'P 1'
#
loop_
_entity.id
_entity.type
_entity.pdbx_description
1 polymer ?
#
loop_
_entity_poly.entity_id
_entity_poly.type
_entity_poly.pdbx_seq_one_letter_code
_entity_poly.pdbx_strand_id
1 'polypeptide(L)' 'MSKSATGFLILALLSGVTHLALFEETEVTLPLVGCGVFAVLFVLALIAGRKIKFDPVLR' A
#
# COMPACT_ATOMS: atom_id res chain seq x y z
N MET A 1 -8.65 -0.65 -12.34
CA MET A 1 -7.70 -0.98 -11.26
C MET A 1 -7.11 -2.34 -11.59
N SER A 2 -5.78 -2.46 -11.70
CA SER A 2 -5.13 -3.76 -11.91
C SER A 2 -5.56 -4.73 -10.79
N LYS A 3 -5.88 -5.99 -11.10
CA LYS A 3 -6.27 -7.01 -10.09
C LYS A 3 -5.24 -7.11 -8.96
N SER A 4 -3.97 -6.85 -9.26
CA SER A 4 -2.86 -6.87 -8.29
C SER A 4 -2.89 -5.69 -7.32
N ALA A 5 -3.35 -4.51 -7.74
CA ALA A 5 -3.39 -3.32 -6.87
C ALA A 5 -4.40 -3.50 -5.72
N THR A 6 -5.56 -4.08 -6.02
CA THR A 6 -6.56 -4.39 -4.99
C THR A 6 -6.02 -5.37 -3.95
N GLY A 7 -5.21 -6.35 -4.37
CA GLY A 7 -4.56 -7.30 -3.46
C GLY A 7 -3.60 -6.62 -2.47
N PHE A 8 -2.74 -5.72 -2.95
CA PHE A 8 -1.82 -4.97 -2.07
C PHE A 8 -2.57 -4.05 -1.09
N LEU A 9 -3.69 -3.46 -1.51
CA LEU A 9 -4.54 -2.65 -0.65
C LEU A 9 -5.13 -3.48 0.49
N ILE A 10 -5.69 -4.65 0.17
CA ILE A 10 -6.31 -5.55 1.16
C ILE A 10 -5.26 -6.06 2.16
N LEU A 11 -4.06 -6.42 1.68
CA LEU A 11 -2.96 -6.87 2.55
C LEU A 11 -2.47 -5.73 3.47
N ALA A 12 -2.35 -4.50 2.97
CA ALA A 12 -1.99 -3.34 3.78
C ALA A 12 -3.04 -3.07 4.87
N LEU A 13 -4.32 -3.09 4.52
CA LEU A 13 -5.42 -2.92 5.48
C LEU A 13 -5.43 -4.02 6.55
N LEU A 14 -5.32 -5.29 6.15
CA LEU A 14 -5.28 -6.40 7.10
C LEU A 14 -4.09 -6.30 8.05
N SER A 15 -2.92 -5.93 7.55
CA SER A 15 -1.71 -5.75 8.36
C SER A 15 -1.82 -4.56 9.33
N GLY A 16 -2.44 -3.46 8.91
CA GLY A 16 -2.72 -2.30 9.77
C GLY A 16 -3.79 -2.59 10.82
N VAL A 17 -4.88 -3.27 10.46
CA VAL A 17 -5.95 -3.66 11.40
C VAL A 17 -5.42 -4.65 12.43
N THR A 18 -4.60 -5.63 12.03
CA THR A 18 -3.97 -6.55 12.99
C THR A 18 -3.00 -5.86 13.94
N HIS A 19 -2.25 -4.84 13.47
CA HIS A 19 -1.44 -4.00 14.35
C HIS A 19 -2.29 -3.31 15.42
N LEU A 20 -3.32 -2.57 14.98
CA LEU A 20 -4.19 -1.79 15.86
C LEU A 20 -5.02 -2.66 16.82
N ALA A 21 -5.32 -3.91 16.43
CA ALA A 21 -6.10 -4.83 17.26
C ALA A 21 -5.27 -5.59 18.29
N LEU A 22 -3.95 -5.76 18.08
CA LEU A 22 -3.10 -6.63 18.90
C LEU A 22 -2.00 -5.90 19.65
N PHE A 23 -1.58 -4.70 19.21
CA PHE A 23 -0.43 -4.01 19.77
C PHE A 23 -0.78 -2.55 20.11
N GLU A 24 -0.43 -2.15 21.33
CA GLU A 24 -0.53 -0.75 21.78
C GLU A 24 0.61 0.07 21.14
N GLU A 25 0.29 1.33 20.79
CA GLU A 25 0.99 2.29 19.90
C GLU A 25 2.53 2.48 20.10
N THR A 26 3.12 1.87 21.12
CA THR A 26 4.50 2.12 21.55
C THR A 26 5.55 1.16 20.99
N GLU A 27 5.17 0.10 20.27
CA GLU A 27 6.12 -0.89 19.75
C GLU A 27 6.08 -1.01 18.22
N VAL A 28 7.25 -0.92 17.58
CA VAL A 28 7.40 -1.21 16.15
C VAL A 28 7.31 -2.72 15.97
N THR A 29 6.16 -3.20 15.50
CA THR A 29 5.90 -4.64 15.36
C THR A 29 5.93 -5.10 13.90
N LEU A 30 6.14 -6.41 13.70
CA LEU A 30 6.16 -7.04 12.36
C LEU A 30 4.94 -6.68 11.48
N PRO A 31 3.69 -6.63 12.01
CA PRO A 31 2.53 -6.18 11.25
C PRO A 31 2.60 -4.71 10.79
N LEU A 32 3.29 -3.83 11.53
CA LEU A 32 3.47 -2.43 11.14
C LEU A 32 4.38 -2.32 9.91
N VAL A 33 5.50 -3.04 9.94
CA VAL A 33 6.46 -3.10 8.83
C VAL A 33 5.80 -3.70 7.60
N GLY A 34 5.04 -4.80 7.78
CA GLY A 34 4.24 -5.40 6.70
C GLY A 34 3.24 -4.42 6.10
N CYS A 35 2.52 -3.67 6.94
CA CYS A 35 1.58 -2.64 6.50
C CYS A 35 2.26 -1.58 5.63
N GLY A 36 3.42 -1.07 6.08
CA GLY A 36 4.23 -0.10 5.34
C GLY A 36 4.69 -0.65 3.98
N VAL A 37 5.21 -1.87 3.94
CA VAL A 37 5.68 -2.50 2.69
C VAL A 37 4.52 -2.69 1.70
N PHE A 38 3.38 -3.22 2.16
CA PHE A 38 2.21 -3.40 1.29
C PHE A 38 1.60 -2.07 0.85
N ALA A 39 1.62 -1.04 1.69
CA ALA A 39 1.20 0.31 1.31
C ALA A 39 2.10 0.91 0.22
N VAL A 40 3.42 0.76 0.34
CA VAL A 40 4.38 1.21 -0.69
C VAL A 40 4.17 0.45 -1.99
N LEU A 41 4.01 -0.88 -1.93
CA LEU A 41 3.71 -1.71 -3.11
C LEU A 41 2.36 -1.33 -3.74
N PHE A 42 1.37 -0.98 -2.94
CA PHE A 42 0.09 -0.48 -3.42
C PHE A 42 0.25 0.85 -4.17
N VAL A 43 1.01 1.81 -3.61
CA VAL A 43 1.30 3.08 -4.29
C VAL A 43 2.06 2.84 -5.59
N LEU A 44 3.08 1.97 -5.59
CA LEU A 44 3.80 1.56 -6.80
C LEU A 44 2.86 0.91 -7.84
N ALA A 45 1.95 0.04 -7.40
CA ALA A 45 0.95 -0.57 -8.28
C ALA A 45 -0.05 0.46 -8.84
N LEU A 46 -0.40 1.50 -8.08
CA LEU A 46 -1.19 2.63 -8.56
C LEU A 46 -0.44 3.49 -9.58
N ILE A 47 0.86 3.72 -9.37
CA ILE A 47 1.74 4.47 -10.28
C ILE A 47 2.06 3.67 -11.55
N ALA A 48 2.21 2.35 -11.46
CA ALA A 48 2.43 1.49 -12.62
C ALA A 48 1.12 1.23 -13.39
N GLY A 49 0.01 1.07 -12.67
CA GLY A 49 -1.32 0.80 -13.23
C GLY A 49 -1.99 2.03 -13.83
N ARG A 50 -1.80 3.21 -13.24
CA ARG A 50 -1.96 4.46 -13.98
C ARG A 50 -0.67 4.62 -14.76
N LYS A 51 -0.63 4.17 -16.02
CA LYS A 51 0.29 4.77 -17.01
C LYS A 51 0.18 6.28 -16.78
N ILE A 52 1.14 6.89 -16.08
CA ILE A 52 1.22 8.34 -16.02
C ILE A 52 1.63 8.69 -17.44
N LYS A 53 0.64 8.76 -18.33
CA LYS A 53 0.66 9.72 -19.40
C LYS A 53 0.81 11.04 -18.65
N PHE A 54 2.06 11.42 -18.39
CA PHE A 54 2.42 12.79 -18.57
C PHE A 54 2.01 13.05 -20.01
N ASP A 55 0.79 13.54 -20.20
CA ASP A 55 0.40 14.02 -21.51
C ASP A 55 1.49 15.02 -21.88
N PRO A 56 2.26 14.78 -22.96
CA PRO A 56 3.32 15.69 -23.40
C PRO A 56 2.73 17.00 -23.97
N VAL A 57 1.51 17.36 -23.57
CA VAL A 57 0.83 18.59 -23.95
C VAL A 57 1.41 19.80 -23.21
N LEU A 58 2.32 19.58 -22.25
CA LEU A 58 3.18 20.62 -21.67
C LEU A 58 4.65 20.57 -22.15
N ARG A 59 4.96 19.78 -23.19
CA ARG A 59 6.02 19.94 -24.22
C ARG A 59 6.35 18.64 -24.92
#